data_AF-A0A2V0QCQ3-F1
#
_entry.id   AF-A0A2V0QCQ3-F1
#
_cell.length_a   1.000
_cell.length_b   1.000
_cell.length_c   1.000
_cell.angle_alpha   90.00
_cell.angle_beta   90.00
_cell.angle_gamma   90.00
#
_symmetry.space_group_name_H-M   'P 1'
#
loop_
_entity.id
_entity.type
_entity.pdbx_description
1 polymer ?
#
loop_
_entity_poly.entity_id
_entity_poly.type
_entity_poly.pdbx_seq_one_letter_code
_entity_poly.pdbx_strand_id
1 'polypeptide(L)'
;MAGRPTTIVALSPKDQHRYGLELHLDNETGLLLKSLLLSERGQLLERFQFTDLDTASVLSEQMLKADADCKPVTVAKPKPEPSTPVAWHSDWLPPGFELSSSGVRKDSATQSLVTRLMYGDGLAQFSVFVEAVKGASSSDIRTQLGPTVAVSRRLTTPQGDMMVTVVGEVPMGTAERIALSMRNDETPAKK
;
A
#
# COMPACT_ATOMS: atom_id res chain seq x y z
N MET A 1 25.71 11.05 7.51
CA MET A 1 25.15 9.70 7.75
C MET A 1 26.14 8.67 7.25
N ALA A 2 26.36 7.54 7.95
CA ALA A 2 27.37 6.54 7.58
C ALA A 2 28.78 7.12 7.31
N GLY A 3 29.20 8.15 8.08
CA GLY A 3 30.46 8.85 7.87
C GLY A 3 30.49 9.84 6.68
N ARG A 4 29.38 10.01 5.94
CA ARG A 4 29.29 10.82 4.73
C ARG A 4 28.44 12.09 4.92
N PRO A 5 28.77 13.22 4.26
CA PRO A 5 27.98 14.45 4.31
C PRO A 5 26.67 14.29 3.53
N THR A 6 25.57 14.82 4.08
CA THR A 6 24.23 14.67 3.50
C THR A 6 23.46 15.99 3.45
N THR A 7 22.61 16.12 2.44
CA THR A 7 21.59 17.16 2.34
C THR A 7 20.27 16.61 2.83
N ILE A 8 19.56 17.38 3.65
CA ILE A 8 18.25 17.01 4.18
C ILE A 8 17.18 17.60 3.29
N VAL A 9 16.29 16.74 2.80
CA VAL A 9 15.10 17.11 2.03
C VAL A 9 13.87 16.72 2.85
N ALA A 10 13.08 17.73 3.25
CA ALA A 10 11.82 17.52 3.94
C ALA A 10 10.67 17.52 2.93
N LEU A 11 9.90 16.44 2.88
CA LEU A 11 8.65 16.33 2.13
C LEU A 11 7.48 16.47 3.10
N SER A 12 7.00 17.70 3.26
CA SER A 12 5.83 18.00 4.07
C SER A 12 4.54 17.82 3.24
N PRO A 13 3.58 17.00 3.70
CA PRO A 13 2.28 16.85 3.04
C PRO A 13 1.55 18.19 2.96
N LYS A 14 0.85 18.42 1.84
CA LYS A 14 0.00 19.61 1.66
C LYS A 14 -1.40 19.46 2.26
N ASP A 15 -1.73 18.25 2.71
CA ASP A 15 -2.98 17.88 3.36
C ASP A 15 -2.70 16.87 4.48
N GLN A 16 -3.75 16.50 5.22
CA GLN A 16 -3.70 15.55 6.33
C GLN A 16 -3.84 14.09 5.90
N HIS A 17 -3.74 13.76 4.61
CA HIS A 17 -4.06 12.42 4.13
C HIS A 17 -2.84 11.53 3.92
N ARG A 18 -1.64 12.03 4.25
CA ARG A 18 -0.36 11.37 3.97
C ARG A 18 0.63 11.65 5.10
N TYR A 19 1.60 10.75 5.26
CA TYR A 19 2.72 10.94 6.17
C TYR A 19 3.80 11.84 5.56
N GLY A 20 4.54 12.55 6.41
CA GLY A 20 5.70 13.33 5.98
C GLY A 20 6.96 12.47 5.89
N LEU A 21 7.88 12.87 5.02
CA LEU A 21 9.18 12.20 4.88
C LEU A 21 10.33 13.17 5.13
N GLU A 22 11.37 12.71 5.82
CA GLU A 22 12.66 13.36 5.89
C GLU A 22 13.72 12.47 5.23
N LEU A 23 14.28 12.94 4.12
CA LEU A 23 15.27 12.21 3.32
C LEU A 23 16.66 12.81 3.51
N HIS A 24 17.66 11.97 3.75
CA HIS A 24 19.06 12.36 3.85
C HIS A 24 19.79 11.81 2.64
N LEU A 25 20.09 12.69 1.69
CA LEU A 25 20.73 12.34 0.44
C LEU A 25 22.24 12.57 0.55
N ASP A 26 23.03 11.58 0.15
CA ASP A 26 24.48 11.69 0.04
C ASP A 26 24.85 12.81 -0.93
N ASN A 27 25.69 13.75 -0.50
CA ASN A 27 26.00 14.92 -1.32
C ASN A 27 26.82 14.58 -2.58
N GLU A 28 27.56 13.47 -2.57
CA GLU A 28 28.40 13.06 -3.68
C GLU A 28 27.62 12.26 -4.73
N THR A 29 26.82 11.28 -4.27
CA THR A 29 26.16 10.31 -5.16
C THR A 29 24.66 10.55 -5.35
N GLY A 30 24.02 11.32 -4.47
CA GLY A 30 22.57 11.46 -4.41
C GLY A 30 21.82 10.26 -3.80
N LEU A 31 22.53 9.22 -3.33
CA LEU A 31 21.93 8.05 -2.70
C LEU A 31 21.20 8.41 -1.39
N LEU A 32 20.07 7.77 -1.14
CA LEU A 32 19.31 7.94 0.09
C LEU A 32 19.96 7.18 1.25
N LEU A 33 20.61 7.90 2.17
CA LEU A 33 21.31 7.31 3.31
C LEU A 33 20.42 7.12 4.54
N LYS A 34 19.37 7.93 4.69
CA LYS A 34 18.38 7.82 5.77
C LYS A 34 17.03 8.31 5.29
N SER A 35 15.98 7.55 5.58
CA SER A 35 14.58 7.94 5.41
C SER A 35 13.88 7.87 6.76
N LEU A 36 13.19 8.94 7.13
CA LEU A 36 12.29 8.96 8.29
C LEU A 36 10.87 9.19 7.80
N LEU A 37 9.97 8.28 8.18
CA LEU A 37 8.54 8.45 7.93
C LEU A 37 7.90 9.02 9.20
N LEU A 38 7.19 10.14 9.05
CA LEU A 38 6.69 10.95 10.16
C LEU A 38 5.17 11.04 10.11
N SER A 39 4.53 10.86 11.26
CA SER A 39 3.09 11.09 11.40
C SER A 39 2.73 12.57 11.23
N GLU A 40 1.44 12.87 11.12
CA GLU A 40 0.92 14.25 11.10
C GLU A 40 1.35 15.09 12.32
N ARG A 41 1.69 14.43 13.43
CA ARG A 41 2.17 15.05 14.67
C ARG A 41 3.69 15.09 14.76
N GLY A 42 4.41 14.74 13.69
CA GLY A 42 5.87 14.65 13.65
C GLY A 42 6.45 13.46 14.42
N GLN A 43 5.62 12.46 14.78
CA GLN A 43 6.12 11.26 15.46
C GLN A 43 6.78 10.33 14.45
N LEU A 44 7.93 9.77 14.79
CA LEU A 44 8.64 8.81 13.95
C LEU A 44 7.86 7.49 13.88
N LEU A 45 7.41 7.12 12.68
CA LEU A 45 6.69 5.87 12.39
C LEU A 45 7.63 4.78 11.89
N GLU A 46 8.59 5.17 11.05
CA GLU A 46 9.59 4.26 10.48
C GLU A 46 10.93 4.97 10.31
N ARG A 47 12.01 4.22 10.47
CA ARG A 47 13.37 4.65 10.14
C ARG A 47 14.05 3.61 9.27
N PHE A 48 14.47 4.04 8.10
CA PHE A 48 15.47 3.35 7.30
C PHE A 48 16.78 4.14 7.38
N GLN A 49 17.90 3.47 7.62
CA GLN A 49 19.21 4.13 7.75
C GLN A 49 20.37 3.20 7.40
N PHE A 50 21.26 3.66 6.52
CA PHE A 50 22.55 3.03 6.32
C PHE A 50 23.46 3.27 7.53
N THR A 51 24.04 2.19 8.05
CA THR A 51 25.10 2.26 9.08
C THR A 51 26.48 2.36 8.46
N ASP A 52 26.67 1.77 7.29
CA ASP A 52 27.89 1.77 6.50
C ASP A 52 27.54 1.78 5.01
N LEU A 53 28.37 2.42 4.18
CA LEU A 53 28.19 2.48 2.72
C LEU A 53 29.54 2.68 2.02
N ASP A 54 29.96 1.68 1.27
CA ASP A 54 31.08 1.75 0.34
C ASP A 54 30.57 1.96 -1.10
N THR A 55 30.92 3.10 -1.69
CA THR A 55 30.59 3.47 -3.07
C THR A 55 31.78 3.39 -4.02
N ALA A 56 32.98 3.09 -3.51
CA ALA A 56 34.22 3.09 -4.28
C ALA A 56 34.60 1.69 -4.81
N SER A 57 34.25 0.64 -4.07
CA SER A 57 34.55 -0.73 -4.44
C SER A 57 33.65 -1.23 -5.59
N VAL A 58 34.25 -1.92 -6.57
CA VAL A 58 33.52 -2.61 -7.63
C VAL A 58 33.03 -3.95 -7.11
N LEU A 59 31.72 -4.20 -7.22
CA LEU A 59 31.10 -5.48 -6.85
C LEU A 59 31.57 -6.59 -7.78
N SER A 60 31.97 -7.73 -7.21
CA SER A 60 32.27 -8.92 -8.00
C SER A 60 30.99 -9.70 -8.36
N GLU A 61 31.02 -10.50 -9.43
CA GLU A 61 29.88 -11.34 -9.80
C GLU A 61 29.48 -12.32 -8.68
N GLN A 62 30.44 -12.76 -7.86
CA GLN A 62 30.15 -13.62 -6.71
C GLN A 62 29.26 -12.92 -5.68
N MET A 63 29.42 -11.61 -5.47
CA MET A 63 28.59 -10.83 -4.53
C MET A 63 27.15 -10.65 -5.02
N LEU A 64 26.89 -10.85 -6.31
CA LEU A 64 25.55 -10.77 -6.90
C LEU A 64 24.82 -12.12 -6.89
N LYS A 65 25.50 -13.22 -6.51
CA LYS A 65 24.85 -14.53 -6.38
C LYS A 65 23.98 -14.55 -5.15
N ALA A 66 22.71 -14.85 -5.35
CA ALA A 66 21.77 -15.03 -4.26
C ALA A 66 22.10 -16.30 -3.45
N ASP A 67 21.75 -16.27 -2.17
CA ASP A 67 21.94 -17.42 -1.27
C ASP A 67 20.93 -18.55 -1.56
N ALA A 68 21.16 -19.74 -1.02
CA ALA A 68 20.34 -20.93 -1.22
C ALA A 68 18.86 -20.74 -0.80
N ASP A 69 18.60 -19.86 0.16
CA ASP A 69 17.24 -19.52 0.60
C ASP A 69 16.49 -18.60 -0.39
N CYS A 70 17.22 -17.93 -1.30
CA CYS A 70 16.62 -17.09 -2.33
C CYS A 70 16.11 -17.95 -3.48
N LYS A 71 14.86 -18.42 -3.34
CA LYS A 71 14.22 -19.27 -4.34
C LYS A 71 13.91 -18.50 -5.62
N PRO A 72 14.21 -19.05 -6.81
CA PRO A 72 13.87 -18.41 -8.07
C PRO A 72 12.35 -18.30 -8.20
N VAL A 73 11.88 -17.11 -8.61
CA VAL A 73 10.48 -16.88 -8.93
C VAL A 73 10.20 -17.31 -10.36
N THR A 74 9.21 -18.18 -10.55
CA THR A 74 8.70 -18.46 -11.89
C THR A 74 7.82 -17.30 -12.29
N VAL A 75 8.26 -16.48 -13.24
CA VAL A 75 7.38 -15.48 -13.87
C VAL A 75 6.30 -16.27 -14.61
N ALA A 76 5.11 -16.33 -14.03
CA ALA A 76 3.97 -16.86 -14.74
C ALA A 76 3.81 -16.01 -16.00
N LYS A 77 3.84 -16.64 -17.18
CA LYS A 77 3.45 -15.94 -18.42
C LYS A 77 2.11 -15.27 -18.14
N PRO A 78 1.92 -13.98 -18.45
CA PRO A 78 0.64 -13.33 -18.26
C PRO A 78 -0.38 -14.15 -19.04
N LYS A 79 -1.13 -14.99 -18.31
CA LYS A 79 -2.34 -15.57 -18.86
C LYS A 79 -3.21 -14.34 -19.06
N PRO A 80 -3.84 -14.14 -20.23
CA PRO A 80 -4.92 -13.18 -20.33
C PRO A 80 -5.98 -13.68 -19.34
N GLU A 81 -5.90 -13.22 -18.09
CA GLU A 81 -7.03 -13.27 -17.20
C GLU A 81 -8.08 -12.43 -17.93
N PRO A 82 -9.30 -12.96 -18.12
CA PRO A 82 -10.37 -12.10 -18.58
C PRO A 82 -10.34 -10.89 -17.65
N SER A 83 -10.22 -9.69 -18.21
CA SER A 83 -10.40 -8.45 -17.48
C SER A 83 -11.86 -8.46 -17.03
N THR A 84 -12.17 -9.24 -15.99
CA THR A 84 -13.44 -9.14 -15.30
C THR A 84 -13.50 -7.71 -14.85
N PRO A 85 -14.46 -6.92 -15.36
CA PRO A 85 -14.60 -5.54 -14.97
C PRO A 85 -14.66 -5.53 -13.44
N VAL A 86 -13.70 -4.85 -12.81
CA VAL A 86 -13.76 -4.66 -11.37
C VAL A 86 -14.85 -3.63 -11.15
N ALA A 87 -16.04 -4.11 -10.78
CA ALA A 87 -17.21 -3.28 -10.54
C ALA A 87 -17.12 -2.56 -9.19
N TRP A 88 -15.93 -2.11 -8.79
CA TRP A 88 -15.69 -1.40 -7.55
C TRP A 88 -14.80 -0.19 -7.80
N HIS A 89 -15.21 0.95 -7.26
CA HIS A 89 -14.42 2.18 -7.25
C HIS A 89 -14.60 2.90 -5.92
N SER A 90 -13.83 3.97 -5.72
CA SER A 90 -13.98 4.86 -4.57
C SER A 90 -14.54 6.20 -5.03
N ASP A 91 -15.62 6.67 -4.41
CA ASP A 91 -16.19 8.02 -4.63
C ASP A 91 -15.26 9.13 -4.14
N TRP A 92 -14.31 8.79 -3.26
CA TRP A 92 -13.38 9.73 -2.67
C TRP A 92 -11.99 9.13 -2.54
N LEU A 93 -11.02 9.86 -3.06
CA LEU A 93 -9.60 9.57 -2.88
C LEU A 93 -8.92 10.86 -2.37
N PRO A 94 -7.85 10.73 -1.58
CA PRO A 94 -7.01 11.89 -1.33
C PRO A 94 -6.44 12.42 -2.64
N PRO A 95 -6.22 13.75 -2.76
CA PRO A 95 -5.68 14.34 -3.98
C PRO A 95 -4.38 13.66 -4.42
N GLY A 96 -4.25 13.38 -5.72
CA GLY A 96 -3.07 12.78 -6.33
C GLY A 96 -3.01 11.24 -6.30
N PHE A 97 -3.87 10.56 -5.55
CA PHE A 97 -3.95 9.10 -5.63
C PHE A 97 -4.71 8.64 -6.87
N GLU A 98 -4.13 7.68 -7.58
CA GLU A 98 -4.69 7.07 -8.78
C GLU A 98 -4.69 5.54 -8.67
N LEU A 99 -5.61 4.88 -9.37
CA LEU A 99 -5.69 3.42 -9.42
C LEU A 99 -4.52 2.88 -10.25
N SER A 100 -3.61 2.14 -9.62
CA SER A 100 -2.42 1.56 -10.27
C SER A 100 -2.65 0.13 -10.75
N SER A 101 -3.45 -0.66 -10.04
CA SER A 101 -3.84 -2.00 -10.49
C SER A 101 -5.15 -2.46 -9.85
N SER A 102 -5.86 -3.35 -10.52
CA SER A 102 -7.06 -3.98 -10.01
C SER A 102 -7.13 -5.45 -10.42
N GLY A 103 -7.82 -6.28 -9.65
CA GLY A 103 -8.08 -7.67 -10.04
C GLY A 103 -8.95 -8.40 -9.04
N VAL A 104 -9.43 -9.58 -9.43
CA VAL A 104 -10.20 -10.46 -8.55
C VAL A 104 -9.39 -11.73 -8.34
N ARG A 105 -9.13 -12.07 -7.07
CA ARG A 105 -8.44 -13.31 -6.71
C ARG A 105 -9.35 -14.19 -5.88
N LYS A 106 -9.27 -15.50 -6.11
CA LYS A 106 -9.89 -16.47 -5.21
C LYS A 106 -8.97 -16.70 -4.02
N ASP A 107 -9.46 -16.46 -2.81
CA ASP A 107 -8.75 -16.79 -1.59
C ASP A 107 -8.61 -18.32 -1.47
N SER A 108 -7.39 -18.80 -1.23
CA SER A 108 -7.11 -20.24 -1.24
C SER A 108 -7.72 -20.97 -0.05
N ALA A 109 -7.84 -20.30 1.10
CA ALA A 109 -8.32 -20.92 2.34
C ALA A 109 -9.85 -20.94 2.41
N THR A 110 -10.49 -19.82 2.09
CA THR A 110 -11.93 -19.60 2.22
C THR A 110 -12.70 -19.83 0.91
N GLN A 111 -11.98 -19.97 -0.22
CA GLN A 111 -12.54 -20.08 -1.57
C GLN A 111 -13.43 -18.88 -1.96
N SER A 112 -13.38 -17.77 -1.22
CA SER A 112 -14.11 -16.54 -1.53
C SER A 112 -13.43 -15.80 -2.70
N LEU A 113 -14.22 -15.03 -3.44
CA LEU A 113 -13.68 -14.07 -4.40
C LEU A 113 -13.39 -12.77 -3.66
N VAL A 114 -12.15 -12.30 -3.78
CA VAL A 114 -11.66 -11.06 -3.19
C VAL A 114 -11.28 -10.12 -4.31
N THR A 115 -11.95 -8.98 -4.38
CA THR A 115 -11.58 -7.88 -5.28
C THR A 115 -10.44 -7.10 -4.63
N ARG A 116 -9.38 -6.79 -5.39
CA ARG A 116 -8.25 -5.97 -4.96
C ARG A 116 -8.12 -4.77 -5.88
N LEU A 117 -7.97 -3.60 -5.27
CA LEU A 117 -7.67 -2.33 -5.93
C LEU A 117 -6.40 -1.75 -5.26
N MET A 118 -5.42 -1.33 -6.04
CA MET A 118 -4.22 -0.65 -5.52
C MET A 118 -4.19 0.78 -5.99
N TYR A 119 -3.91 1.69 -5.07
CA TYR A 119 -3.82 3.11 -5.32
C TYR A 119 -2.47 3.64 -4.87
N GLY A 120 -1.97 4.66 -5.56
CA GLY A 120 -0.75 5.37 -5.17
C GLY A 120 -0.70 6.77 -5.76
N ASP A 121 0.16 7.61 -5.21
CA ASP A 121 0.40 8.98 -5.72
C ASP A 121 1.86 9.21 -6.17
N GLY A 122 2.67 8.15 -6.19
CA GLY A 122 4.11 8.19 -6.45
C GLY A 122 4.99 8.08 -5.21
N LEU A 123 4.47 8.32 -4.00
CA LEU A 123 5.20 8.14 -2.73
C LEU A 123 4.52 7.13 -1.82
N ALA A 124 3.26 7.37 -1.44
CA ALA A 124 2.52 6.45 -0.58
C ALA A 124 1.55 5.61 -1.39
N GLN A 125 1.27 4.42 -0.88
CA GLN A 125 0.41 3.42 -1.50
C GLN A 125 -0.55 2.81 -0.49
N PHE A 126 -1.74 2.43 -0.97
CA PHE A 126 -2.66 1.60 -0.23
C PHE A 126 -3.40 0.63 -1.15
N SER A 127 -3.84 -0.48 -0.57
CA SER A 127 -4.68 -1.48 -1.22
C SER A 127 -6.05 -1.50 -0.57
N VAL A 128 -7.08 -1.67 -1.38
CA VAL A 128 -8.46 -1.94 -0.94
C VAL A 128 -8.82 -3.36 -1.34
N PHE A 129 -9.31 -4.13 -0.37
CA PHE A 129 -9.81 -5.48 -0.54
C PHE A 129 -11.31 -5.48 -0.29
N VAL A 130 -12.07 -6.13 -1.16
CA VAL A 130 -13.52 -6.23 -1.03
C VAL A 130 -13.94 -7.68 -1.15
N GLU A 131 -14.63 -8.18 -0.11
CA GLU A 131 -15.08 -9.57 -0.01
C GLU A 131 -16.51 -9.65 0.53
N ALA A 132 -17.28 -10.66 0.14
CA ALA A 132 -18.62 -10.87 0.67
C ALA A 132 -18.58 -11.41 2.10
N VAL A 133 -19.39 -10.85 3.00
CA VAL A 133 -19.49 -11.31 4.39
C VAL A 133 -20.28 -12.61 4.44
N LYS A 134 -19.68 -13.69 4.95
CA LYS A 134 -20.37 -14.96 5.25
C LYS A 134 -20.58 -15.09 6.76
N GLY A 135 -21.82 -15.01 7.22
CA GLY A 135 -22.20 -15.21 8.63
C GLY A 135 -22.28 -13.92 9.48
N ALA A 136 -22.47 -14.08 10.79
CA ALA A 136 -22.95 -13.03 11.69
C ALA A 136 -21.86 -12.18 12.39
N SER A 137 -20.57 -12.42 12.15
CA SER A 137 -19.50 -11.73 12.90
C SER A 137 -18.30 -11.43 12.02
N SER A 138 -18.37 -10.31 11.30
CA SER A 138 -17.15 -9.59 10.95
C SER A 138 -17.23 -8.23 11.65
N SER A 139 -16.37 -8.04 12.64
CA SER A 139 -16.24 -6.79 13.38
C SER A 139 -15.42 -5.81 12.56
N ASP A 140 -15.74 -4.53 12.65
CA ASP A 140 -14.84 -3.47 12.18
C ASP A 140 -13.45 -3.67 12.83
N ILE A 141 -12.41 -3.68 12.01
CA ILE A 141 -11.01 -3.80 12.46
C ILE A 141 -10.34 -2.46 12.27
N ARG A 142 -9.58 -2.04 13.28
CA ARG A 142 -8.63 -0.94 13.18
C ARG A 142 -7.34 -1.38 13.83
N THR A 143 -6.31 -1.60 13.03
CA THR A 143 -5.00 -1.99 13.52
C THR A 143 -3.91 -1.22 12.79
N GLN A 144 -2.77 -1.09 13.44
CA GLN A 144 -1.62 -0.38 12.90
C GLN A 144 -0.35 -1.13 13.29
N LEU A 145 0.52 -1.36 12.30
CA LEU A 145 1.84 -1.93 12.49
C LEU A 145 2.87 -0.98 11.87
N GLY A 146 3.58 -0.23 12.72
CA GLY A 146 4.48 0.82 12.26
C GLY A 146 3.72 1.87 11.43
N PRO A 147 4.14 2.15 10.19
CA PRO A 147 3.43 3.09 9.33
C PRO A 147 2.21 2.49 8.62
N THR A 148 2.06 1.18 8.61
CA THR A 148 1.00 0.50 7.86
C THR A 148 -0.25 0.37 8.71
N VAL A 149 -1.35 0.98 8.26
CA VAL A 149 -2.68 0.82 8.86
C VAL A 149 -3.47 -0.26 8.12
N ALA A 150 -4.35 -0.94 8.85
CA ALA A 150 -5.37 -1.81 8.29
C ALA A 150 -6.73 -1.49 8.92
N VAL A 151 -7.69 -1.13 8.07
CA VAL A 151 -9.04 -0.72 8.46
C VAL A 151 -10.06 -1.57 7.70
N SER A 152 -10.91 -2.29 8.42
CA SER A 152 -12.01 -3.05 7.85
C SER A 152 -13.34 -2.42 8.23
N ARG A 153 -14.21 -2.19 7.23
CA ARG A 153 -15.57 -1.67 7.40
C ARG A 153 -16.57 -2.51 6.62
N ARG A 154 -17.69 -2.83 7.25
CA ARG A 154 -18.82 -3.47 6.58
C ARG A 154 -19.62 -2.44 5.79
N LEU A 155 -19.91 -2.72 4.52
CA LEU A 155 -20.79 -1.96 3.65
C LEU A 155 -21.97 -2.84 3.20
N THR A 156 -23.19 -2.33 3.35
CA THR A 156 -24.37 -2.99 2.81
C THR A 156 -24.59 -2.55 1.37
N THR A 157 -24.57 -3.50 0.44
CA THR A 157 -24.86 -3.26 -0.99
C THR A 157 -26.15 -3.99 -1.40
N PRO A 158 -26.71 -3.69 -2.59
CA PRO A 158 -27.84 -4.45 -3.12
C PRO A 158 -27.58 -5.96 -3.29
N GLN A 159 -26.33 -6.39 -3.43
CA GLN A 159 -25.96 -7.81 -3.57
C GLN A 159 -25.72 -8.50 -2.21
N GLY A 160 -25.72 -7.75 -1.11
CA GLY A 160 -25.47 -8.24 0.24
C GLY A 160 -24.43 -7.41 0.98
N ASP A 161 -24.04 -7.89 2.16
CA ASP A 161 -23.02 -7.23 2.95
C ASP A 161 -21.62 -7.59 2.47
N MET A 162 -20.82 -6.55 2.26
CA MET A 162 -19.44 -6.63 1.82
C MET A 162 -18.52 -6.12 2.92
N MET A 163 -17.39 -6.76 3.13
CA MET A 163 -16.30 -6.25 3.96
C MET A 163 -15.30 -5.54 3.07
N VAL A 164 -15.04 -4.27 3.38
CA VAL A 164 -14.01 -3.46 2.73
C VAL A 164 -12.84 -3.30 3.69
N THR A 165 -11.68 -3.79 3.29
CA THR A 165 -10.43 -3.66 4.06
C THR A 165 -9.44 -2.78 3.31
N VAL A 166 -9.03 -1.68 3.91
CA VAL A 166 -8.00 -0.78 3.40
C VAL A 166 -6.70 -1.04 4.16
N VAL A 167 -5.61 -1.32 3.44
CA VAL A 167 -4.27 -1.54 4.00
C VAL A 167 -3.26 -0.63 3.32
N GLY A 168 -2.50 0.16 4.07
CA GLY A 168 -1.47 1.00 3.46
C GLY A 168 -0.80 1.98 4.41
N GLU A 169 0.15 2.73 3.86
CA GLU A 169 0.97 3.72 4.57
C GLU A 169 0.30 5.10 4.51
N VAL A 170 -0.91 5.17 5.05
CA VAL A 170 -1.71 6.40 5.15
C VAL A 170 -2.25 6.56 6.58
N PRO A 171 -2.59 7.78 7.02
CA PRO A 171 -3.22 7.99 8.31
C PRO A 171 -4.50 7.18 8.50
N MET A 172 -4.78 6.75 9.73
CA MET A 172 -5.95 5.92 10.08
C MET A 172 -7.27 6.54 9.57
N GLY A 173 -7.47 7.85 9.77
CA GLY A 173 -8.68 8.54 9.31
C GLY A 173 -8.84 8.54 7.79
N THR A 174 -7.73 8.53 7.05
CA THR A 174 -7.74 8.42 5.58
C THR A 174 -8.17 7.03 5.14
N ALA A 175 -7.61 5.97 5.73
CA ALA A 175 -8.02 4.60 5.45
C ALA A 175 -9.50 4.36 5.78
N GLU A 176 -9.99 4.88 6.91
CA GLU A 176 -11.41 4.83 7.27
C GLU A 176 -12.31 5.54 6.24
N ARG A 177 -11.92 6.73 5.80
CA ARG A 177 -12.70 7.49 4.81
C ARG A 177 -12.71 6.80 3.45
N ILE A 178 -11.59 6.22 3.01
CA ILE A 178 -11.53 5.42 1.79
C ILE A 178 -12.47 4.21 1.90
N ALA A 179 -12.41 3.47 3.01
CA ALA A 179 -13.24 2.28 3.21
C ALA A 179 -14.73 2.59 3.10
N LEU A 180 -15.18 3.72 3.67
CA LEU A 180 -16.57 4.18 3.61
C LEU A 180 -16.97 4.78 2.25
N SER A 181 -16.00 5.12 1.40
CA SER A 181 -16.23 5.73 0.08
C SER A 181 -16.27 4.70 -1.05
N MET A 182 -16.06 3.43 -0.76
CA MET A 182 -16.14 2.38 -1.76
C MET A 182 -17.58 2.17 -2.24
N ARG A 183 -17.73 1.98 -3.55
CA ARG A 183 -19.00 1.73 -4.24
C ARG A 183 -18.85 0.60 -5.22
N ASN A 184 -19.97 -0.08 -5.47
CA ASN A 184 -20.09 -1.06 -6.53
C ASN A 184 -20.77 -0.41 -7.75
N ASP A 185 -20.19 -0.57 -8.93
CA ASP A 185 -20.66 0.01 -10.20
C ASP A 185 -21.89 -0.68 -10.80
N GLU A 186 -22.34 -1.81 -10.24
CA GLU A 186 -23.52 -2.48 -10.76
C GLU A 186 -24.79 -1.70 -10.40
N THR A 187 -25.32 -0.99 -11.40
CA THR A 187 -26.68 -0.47 -11.41
C THR A 187 -27.66 -1.57 -10.98
N PRO A 188 -28.62 -1.32 -10.07
CA PRO A 188 -29.62 -2.32 -9.72
C PRO A 188 -30.33 -2.79 -10.99
N ALA A 189 -30.38 -4.10 -11.22
CA ALA A 189 -31.20 -4.67 -12.28
C ALA A 189 -32.62 -4.11 -12.13
N LYS A 190 -33.08 -3.33 -13.14
CA LYS A 190 -34.44 -2.81 -13.18
C LYS A 190 -35.41 -3.98 -13.03
N LYS A 191 -36.23 -3.94 -11.98
CA LYS A 191 -37.42 -4.77 -11.84
C LYS A 191 -38.47 -4.37 -12.87
#